data_AF-A0A8K0CTB7-F1
#
_entry.id   AF-A0A8K0CTB7-F1
#
_cell.length_a   1.000
_cell.length_b   1.000
_cell.length_c   1.000
_cell.angle_alpha   90.00
_cell.angle_beta   90.00
_cell.angle_gamma   90.00
#
_symmetry.space_group_name_H-M   'P 1'
#
loop_
_entity.id
_entity.type
_entity.pdbx_description
1 polymer ?
#
loop_
_entity_poly.entity_id
_entity_poly.type
_entity_poly.pdbx_seq_one_letter_code
_entity_poly.pdbx_strand_id
1 'polypeptide(L)'
;MNELAEVGTLEMFKRLILMEYDIVEEQLQHPMVQTLLKNKTENSDVVLIEEIFPVGTAFAERFNCPLIRMLSFDVFHHYYYDLGNPSHPILNPDIMLGFIGEISFSKD
;
A
#
# COMPACT_ATOMS: atom_id res chain seq x y z
N MET A 1 -5.67 19.76 20.92
CA MET A 1 -4.66 18.82 20.38
C MET A 1 -5.21 17.84 19.34
N ASN A 2 -6.54 17.65 19.20
CA ASN A 2 -7.10 16.65 18.28
C ASN A 2 -7.22 17.08 16.80
N GLU A 3 -7.68 18.30 16.50
CA GLU A 3 -7.87 18.71 15.09
C GLU A 3 -6.55 18.92 14.33
N LEU A 4 -5.52 19.49 14.95
CA LEU A 4 -4.22 19.74 14.30
C LEU A 4 -3.48 18.43 13.94
N ALA A 5 -3.66 17.37 14.73
CA ALA A 5 -3.11 16.06 14.44
C ALA A 5 -3.87 15.38 13.29
N GLU A 6 -5.21 15.45 13.30
CA GLU A 6 -6.04 14.93 12.18
C GLU A 6 -5.77 15.67 10.86
N VAL A 7 -5.59 16.99 10.89
CA VAL A 7 -5.20 17.78 9.72
C VAL A 7 -3.82 17.36 9.22
N GLY A 8 -2.87 17.06 10.11
CA GLY A 8 -1.55 16.52 9.76
C GLY A 8 -1.62 15.12 9.14
N THR A 9 -2.42 14.22 9.72
CA THR A 9 -2.63 12.86 9.22
C THR A 9 -3.32 12.87 7.85
N LEU A 10 -4.36 13.67 7.66
CA LEU A 10 -5.05 13.79 6.38
C LEU A 10 -4.13 14.37 5.28
N GLU A 11 -3.33 15.38 5.63
CA GLU A 11 -2.35 15.95 4.70
C GLU A 11 -1.27 14.93 4.32
N MET A 12 -0.82 14.10 5.26
CA MET A 12 0.09 12.98 4.97
C MET A 12 -0.54 11.98 3.99
N PHE A 13 -1.77 11.54 4.23
CA PHE A 13 -2.49 10.64 3.30
C PHE A 13 -2.64 11.25 1.92
N LYS A 14 -3.02 12.53 1.85
CA LYS A 14 -3.14 13.25 0.60
C LYS A 14 -1.80 13.25 -0.15
N ARG A 15 -0.69 13.49 0.54
CA ARG A 15 0.66 13.45 -0.07
C ARG A 15 1.03 12.06 -0.56
N LEU A 16 0.73 11.01 0.20
CA LEU A 16 0.99 9.63 -0.21
C LEU A 16 0.22 9.26 -1.49
N ILE A 17 -1.07 9.63 -1.57
CA ILE A 17 -1.90 9.38 -2.76
C ILE A 17 -1.38 10.17 -3.97
N LEU A 18 -1.00 11.43 -3.79
CA LEU A 18 -0.46 12.25 -4.89
C LEU A 18 0.89 11.72 -5.37
N MET A 19 1.76 11.32 -4.44
CA MET A 19 3.05 10.72 -4.79
C MET A 19 2.86 9.42 -5.58
N GLU A 20 1.93 8.55 -5.17
CA GLU A 20 1.62 7.33 -5.91
C GLU A 20 1.09 7.64 -7.30
N TYR A 21 0.19 8.63 -7.43
CA TYR A 21 -0.34 9.05 -8.71
C TYR A 21 0.79 9.42 -9.69
N ASP A 22 1.75 10.25 -9.23
CA ASP A 22 2.89 10.67 -10.04
C ASP A 22 3.78 9.47 -10.42
N ILE A 23 4.05 8.56 -9.47
CA ILE A 23 4.85 7.34 -9.72
C ILE A 23 4.18 6.44 -10.75
N VAL A 24 2.88 6.18 -10.58
CA VAL A 24 2.09 5.35 -11.48
C VAL A 24 2.01 5.97 -12.87
N GLU A 25 1.81 7.29 -12.98
CA GLU A 25 1.75 7.98 -14.26
C GLU A 25 3.07 7.81 -15.02
N GLU A 26 4.21 8.04 -14.37
CA GLU A 26 5.55 7.85 -14.96
C GLU A 26 5.80 6.38 -15.33
N GLN A 27 5.46 5.44 -14.45
CA GLN A 27 5.61 4.00 -14.73
C GLN A 27 4.76 3.56 -15.94
N LEU A 28 3.51 4.00 -16.00
CA LEU A 28 2.62 3.66 -17.11
C LEU A 28 3.05 4.33 -18.41
N GLN A 29 3.62 5.54 -18.38
CA GLN A 29 4.15 6.21 -19.56
C GLN A 29 5.50 5.63 -20.03
N HIS A 30 6.21 4.90 -19.17
CA HIS A 30 7.51 4.33 -19.51
C HIS A 30 7.45 3.45 -20.77
N PRO A 31 8.36 3.63 -21.76
CA PRO A 31 8.27 2.94 -23.06
C PRO A 31 8.21 1.42 -22.98
N MET A 32 8.94 0.81 -22.02
CA MET A 32 8.92 -0.65 -21.84
C MET A 32 7.57 -1.14 -21.30
N VAL A 33 6.96 -0.40 -20.37
CA VAL A 33 5.62 -0.74 -19.83
C VAL A 33 4.57 -0.55 -20.91
N GLN A 34 4.63 0.53 -21.69
CA GLN A 34 3.77 0.74 -22.85
C GLN A 34 3.89 -0.38 -23.89
N THR A 35 5.10 -0.87 -24.14
CA THR A 35 5.34 -1.99 -25.06
C THR A 35 4.67 -3.26 -24.54
N LEU A 36 4.87 -3.58 -23.27
CA LEU A 36 4.23 -4.73 -22.61
C LEU A 36 2.69 -4.61 -22.63
N LEU A 37 2.15 -3.43 -22.31
CA LEU A 37 0.71 -3.17 -22.29
C LEU A 37 0.06 -3.26 -23.67
N LYS A 38 0.76 -2.84 -24.73
CA LYS A 38 0.26 -2.90 -26.12
C LYS A 38 0.42 -4.28 -26.74
N ASN A 39 1.38 -5.08 -26.28
CA ASN A 39 1.62 -6.42 -26.79
C ASN A 39 0.51 -7.40 -26.38
N LYS A 40 -0.46 -7.65 -27.27
CA LYS A 40 -1.58 -8.57 -27.02
C LYS A 40 -1.22 -10.06 -27.13
N THR A 41 -0.01 -10.38 -27.56
CA THR A 41 0.43 -11.78 -27.74
C THR A 41 1.27 -12.30 -26.60
N GLU A 42 1.83 -11.39 -25.80
CA GLU A 42 2.62 -11.72 -24.63
C GLU A 42 1.71 -11.96 -23.43
N ASN A 43 1.91 -13.12 -22.79
CA ASN A 43 1.17 -13.58 -21.63
C ASN A 43 2.15 -13.72 -20.46
N SER A 44 1.64 -13.62 -19.24
CA SER A 44 2.41 -13.85 -18.02
C SER A 44 1.69 -14.88 -17.17
N ASP A 45 2.45 -15.78 -16.54
CA ASP A 45 1.88 -16.81 -15.68
C ASP A 45 1.37 -16.24 -14.35
N VAL A 46 1.92 -15.10 -13.93
CA VAL A 46 1.60 -14.42 -12.67
C VAL A 46 1.89 -12.92 -12.77
N VAL A 47 1.09 -12.12 -12.07
CA VAL A 47 1.39 -10.72 -11.78
C VAL A 47 1.76 -10.58 -10.31
N LEU A 48 2.89 -9.95 -10.04
CA LEU A 48 3.38 -9.62 -8.70
C LEU A 48 3.29 -8.10 -8.52
N ILE A 49 2.66 -7.64 -7.44
CA ILE A 49 2.60 -6.20 -7.12
C ILE A 49 2.96 -5.93 -5.67
N GLU A 50 3.49 -4.74 -5.43
CA GLU A 50 3.63 -4.18 -4.09
C GLU A 50 2.25 -3.74 -3.58
N GLU A 51 1.83 -4.23 -2.42
CA GLU A 51 0.49 -4.04 -1.86
C GLU A 51 0.39 -2.77 -1.02
N ILE A 52 0.57 -1.61 -1.67
CA ILE A 52 0.32 -0.31 -1.06
C ILE A 52 -0.94 0.32 -1.65
N PHE A 53 -1.10 0.23 -2.97
CA PHE A 53 -2.22 0.80 -3.70
C PHE A 53 -2.77 -0.19 -4.74
N PRO A 54 -4.08 -0.16 -5.01
CA PRO A 54 -4.72 -1.18 -5.86
C PRO A 54 -4.44 -1.01 -7.36
N VAL A 55 -3.63 -0.03 -7.78
CA VAL A 55 -3.42 0.29 -9.20
C VAL A 55 -2.83 -0.89 -9.97
N GLY A 56 -1.88 -1.60 -9.35
CA GLY A 56 -1.22 -2.74 -9.97
C GLY A 56 -2.15 -3.92 -10.29
N THR A 57 -3.33 -3.98 -9.65
CA THR A 57 -4.29 -5.07 -9.87
C THR A 57 -4.83 -5.12 -11.30
N ALA A 58 -4.88 -3.98 -12.00
CA ALA A 58 -5.31 -3.90 -13.39
C ALA A 58 -4.41 -4.68 -14.35
N PHE A 59 -3.14 -4.93 -14.00
CA PHE A 59 -2.25 -5.75 -14.81
C PHE A 59 -2.68 -7.22 -14.82
N ALA A 60 -3.20 -7.75 -13.71
CA ALA A 60 -3.69 -9.12 -13.65
C ALA A 60 -4.86 -9.33 -14.61
N GLU A 61 -5.77 -8.36 -14.71
CA GLU A 61 -6.84 -8.36 -15.71
C GLU A 61 -6.29 -8.24 -17.14
N ARG A 62 -5.27 -7.39 -17.36
CA ARG A 62 -4.64 -7.22 -18.67
C ARG A 62 -3.96 -8.50 -19.17
N PHE A 63 -3.33 -9.27 -18.30
CA PHE A 63 -2.64 -10.52 -18.66
C PHE A 63 -3.48 -11.77 -18.42
N ASN A 64 -4.68 -11.61 -17.83
CA ASN A 64 -5.62 -12.69 -17.49
C ASN A 64 -4.93 -13.83 -16.72
N CYS A 65 -4.21 -13.48 -15.66
CA CYS A 65 -3.44 -14.42 -14.85
C CYS A 65 -3.59 -14.14 -13.34
N PRO A 66 -3.20 -15.11 -12.49
CA PRO A 66 -3.25 -14.93 -11.04
C PRO A 66 -2.44 -13.71 -10.56
N LEU A 67 -3.01 -13.01 -9.57
CA LEU A 67 -2.39 -11.88 -8.89
C LEU A 67 -1.83 -12.33 -7.54
N ILE A 68 -0.57 -12.00 -7.27
CA ILE A 68 0.04 -12.09 -5.94
C ILE A 68 0.40 -10.68 -5.49
N ARG A 69 -0.11 -10.33 -4.30
CA ARG A 69 0.08 -9.05 -3.63
C ARG A 69 1.08 -9.28 -2.50
N MET A 70 2.13 -8.48 -2.43
CA MET A 70 3.18 -8.62 -1.43
C MET A 70 3.61 -7.26 -0.89
N LEU A 71 4.09 -7.25 0.35
CA LEU A 71 4.70 -6.07 0.95
C LEU A 71 6.18 -6.36 1.23
N SER A 72 7.02 -5.37 0.92
CA SER A 72 8.44 -5.36 1.27
C SER A 72 8.70 -5.00 2.74
N PHE A 73 7.65 -4.56 3.44
CA PHE A 73 7.62 -4.22 4.86
C PHE A 73 6.46 -4.94 5.56
N ASP A 74 6.35 -4.77 6.88
CA ASP A 74 5.27 -5.39 7.64
C ASP A 74 3.89 -4.88 7.21
N VAL A 75 2.86 -5.71 7.36
CA VAL A 75 1.50 -5.35 6.94
C VAL A 75 0.87 -4.36 7.91
N PHE A 76 -0.01 -3.49 7.39
CA PHE A 76 -0.85 -2.65 8.23
C PHE A 76 -1.79 -3.48 9.10
N HIS A 77 -2.16 -2.96 10.26
CA HIS A 77 -2.96 -3.62 11.31
C HIS A 77 -4.27 -4.22 10.81
N HIS A 78 -4.91 -3.62 9.80
CA HIS A 78 -6.13 -4.16 9.20
C HIS A 78 -5.89 -5.48 8.46
N TYR A 79 -4.74 -5.65 7.79
CA TYR A 79 -4.41 -6.90 7.10
C TYR A 79 -4.25 -8.07 8.07
N TYR A 80 -3.75 -7.83 9.28
CA TYR A 80 -3.68 -8.85 10.33
C TYR A 80 -5.07 -9.40 10.67
N TYR A 81 -6.11 -8.57 10.70
CA TYR A 81 -7.49 -9.03 10.87
C TYR A 81 -8.00 -9.81 9.65
N ASP A 82 -7.75 -9.31 8.44
CA ASP A 82 -8.19 -9.96 7.20
C ASP A 82 -7.58 -11.36 7.02
N LEU A 83 -6.35 -11.55 7.50
CA LEU A 83 -5.64 -12.84 7.48
C LEU A 83 -6.01 -13.77 8.64
N GLY A 84 -6.88 -13.34 9.56
CA GLY A 84 -7.25 -14.11 10.74
C GLY A 84 -6.14 -14.24 11.78
N ASN A 85 -5.14 -13.36 11.74
CA ASN A 85 -4.03 -13.28 12.69
C ASN A 85 -4.00 -11.91 13.38
N PRO A 86 -5.01 -11.55 14.19
CA PRO A 86 -5.09 -10.24 14.82
C PRO A 86 -3.87 -10.03 15.74
N SER A 87 -3.07 -9.00 15.45
CA SER A 87 -1.96 -8.59 16.29
C SER A 87 -2.45 -7.66 17.42
N HIS A 88 -1.69 -7.54 18.50
CA HIS A 88 -2.02 -6.58 19.56
C HIS A 88 -1.46 -5.20 19.20
N PRO A 89 -2.28 -4.15 19.01
CA PRO A 89 -1.86 -2.87 18.42
C PRO A 89 -0.87 -2.09 19.29
N ILE A 90 -0.81 -2.36 20.60
CA ILE A 90 0.19 -1.75 21.50
C ILE A 90 1.55 -2.45 21.39
N LEU A 91 1.56 -3.76 21.14
CA LEU A 91 2.82 -4.53 21.04
C LEU A 91 3.40 -4.47 19.62
N ASN A 92 2.53 -4.27 18.63
CA ASN A 92 2.90 -4.17 17.21
C ASN A 92 2.24 -2.91 16.64
N PRO A 93 2.69 -1.71 17.05
CA PRO A 93 2.19 -0.47 16.47
C PRO A 93 2.64 -0.37 15.01
N ASP A 94 1.74 0.07 14.15
CA ASP A 94 2.04 0.42 12.76
C ASP A 94 2.00 1.95 12.56
N ILE A 95 2.38 2.41 11.37
CA ILE A 95 2.40 3.84 11.03
C ILE A 95 1.01 4.49 10.94
N MET A 96 -0.05 3.68 10.89
CA MET A 96 -1.44 4.11 10.78
C MET A 96 -2.07 4.31 12.17
N LEU A 97 -1.47 3.73 13.21
CA LEU A 97 -1.85 3.91 14.60
C LEU A 97 -1.29 5.24 15.14
N GLY A 98 -2.11 5.99 15.86
CA GLY A 98 -1.75 7.29 16.46
C GLY A 98 -0.79 7.21 17.66
N PHE A 99 -0.07 6.10 17.85
CA PHE A 99 0.90 5.94 18.94
C PHE A 99 2.20 6.65 18.57
N ILE A 100 2.27 7.96 18.80
CA ILE A 100 3.46 8.78 18.57
C ILE A 100 4.08 9.14 19.93
N GLY A 101 5.31 8.70 20.20
CA GLY A 101 6.10 9.04 21.39
C GLY A 101 6.22 7.92 22.44
N GLU A 102 6.74 8.24 23.63
CA GLU A 102 6.81 7.30 24.75
C GLU A 102 5.39 6.97 25.24
N ILE A 103 4.95 5.75 24.94
CA ILE A 103 3.78 5.13 25.55
C ILE A 103 4.16 4.65 26.95
N SER A 104 4.02 5.52 27.95
CA SER A 104 4.22 5.13 29.35
C SER A 104 3.07 4.22 29.82
N PHE A 105 3.41 3.02 30.26
CA PHE A 105 2.47 2.08 30.86
C PHE A 105 2.14 2.41 32.33
N SER A 106 2.93 3.27 32.98
CA SER A 106 2.67 3.77 34.32
C SER A 106 2.33 5.26 34.28
N LYS A 107 1.29 5.60 35.04
CA LYS A 107 0.93 6.97 35.37
C LYS A 107 1.61 7.29 36.70
N ASP A 108 2.80 7.87 36.63
CA ASP A 108 3.44 8.55 37.76
C ASP A 108 3.49 10.05 37.49
#